data_AF-A0A519Y8I3-F1
#
_entry.id   AF-A0A519Y8I3-F1
#
_cell.length_a   1.000
_cell.length_b   1.000
_cell.length_c   1.000
_cell.angle_alpha   90.00
_cell.angle_beta   90.00
_cell.angle_gamma   90.00
#
_symmetry.space_group_name_H-M   'P 1'
#
loop_
_entity.id
_entity.type
_entity.pdbx_description
1 polymer ?
#
loop_
_entity_poly.entity_id
_entity_poly.type
_entity_poly.pdbx_seq_one_letter_code
_entity_poly.pdbx_strand_id
1 'polypeptide(L)'
;GLTVPEPFTPTVFDALDKEIRDYLGADQLITPDQVRGQYATLESAVLHRNWPTLRAAQGKFVFVLDEVGAKRATYLQGHPSLKGRVLFADAEPGTPEAAIHIMNNAKKDLGAIKALVQKGYIIRTRADSDTQEARRNDKSSFEAAMQSGAQIISTDYYRPSTHFKSDYAISFPGGTYFRPDPVL
;
A
#
# COMPACT_ATOMS: atom_id res chain seq x y z
N GLY A 1 -19.14 -8.98 26.76
CA GLY A 1 -19.79 -8.63 25.48
C GLY A 1 -18.80 -7.86 24.64
N LEU A 2 -18.87 -7.98 23.32
CA LEU A 2 -18.03 -7.17 22.43
C LEU A 2 -18.52 -5.71 22.49
N THR A 3 -17.59 -4.76 22.63
CA THR A 3 -17.86 -3.32 22.55
C THR A 3 -18.30 -2.96 21.14
N VAL A 4 -19.29 -2.07 21.00
CA VAL A 4 -19.69 -1.54 19.69
C VAL A 4 -18.54 -0.68 19.15
N PRO A 5 -18.04 -0.94 17.94
CA PRO A 5 -16.96 -0.12 17.36
C PRO A 5 -17.48 1.28 17.03
N GLU A 6 -16.58 2.26 17.11
CA GLU A 6 -16.87 3.62 16.68
C GLU A 6 -17.21 3.66 15.17
N PRO A 7 -18.28 4.35 14.76
CA PRO A 7 -18.63 4.49 13.35
C PRO A 7 -17.59 5.33 12.58
N PHE A 8 -17.22 4.88 11.38
CA PHE A 8 -16.36 5.64 10.47
C PHE A 8 -17.13 6.81 9.85
N THR A 9 -17.06 7.97 10.51
CA THR A 9 -17.66 9.23 10.04
C THR A 9 -16.59 10.18 9.50
N PRO A 10 -16.95 11.23 8.74
CA PRO A 10 -16.00 12.24 8.32
C PRO A 10 -15.20 12.83 9.48
N THR A 11 -15.87 13.16 10.60
CA THR A 11 -15.23 13.70 11.81
C THR A 11 -14.21 12.75 12.42
N VAL A 12 -14.48 11.44 12.42
CA VAL A 12 -13.54 10.42 12.94
C VAL A 12 -12.31 10.32 12.04
N PHE A 13 -12.48 10.41 10.72
CA PHE A 13 -11.35 10.43 9.81
C PHE A 13 -10.53 11.72 9.89
N ASP A 14 -11.16 12.86 10.11
CA ASP A 14 -10.46 14.13 10.35
C ASP A 14 -9.66 14.07 11.66
N ALA A 15 -10.23 13.45 12.70
CA ALA A 15 -9.54 13.20 13.96
C ALA A 15 -8.34 12.25 13.77
N LEU A 16 -8.48 11.19 12.98
CA LEU A 16 -7.37 10.28 12.63
C LEU A 16 -6.23 11.03 11.92
N ASP A 17 -6.54 11.81 10.88
CA ASP A 17 -5.54 12.61 10.16
C ASP A 17 -4.84 13.60 11.10
N LYS A 18 -5.60 14.24 11.99
CA LYS A 18 -5.06 15.16 12.99
C LYS A 18 -4.14 14.47 13.98
N GLU A 19 -4.55 13.33 14.53
CA GLU A 19 -3.75 12.55 15.49
C GLU A 19 -2.40 12.16 14.86
N ILE A 20 -2.41 11.64 13.63
CA ILE A 20 -1.18 11.27 12.94
C ILE A 20 -0.26 12.49 12.77
N ARG A 21 -0.81 13.64 12.38
CA ARG A 21 -0.02 14.88 12.21
C ARG A 21 0.54 15.40 13.52
N ASP A 22 -0.25 15.39 14.60
CA ASP A 22 0.15 15.95 15.89
C ASP A 22 1.30 15.15 16.53
N TYR A 23 1.27 13.82 16.42
CA TYR A 23 2.23 12.96 17.13
C TYR A 23 3.45 12.55 16.30
N LEU A 24 3.31 12.37 14.97
CA LEU A 24 4.48 12.10 14.12
C LEU A 24 5.12 13.39 13.59
N GLY A 25 4.35 14.47 13.46
CA GLY A 25 4.81 15.71 12.84
C GLY A 25 4.81 15.64 11.31
N ALA A 26 4.50 16.77 10.67
CA ALA A 26 4.37 16.85 9.21
C ALA A 26 5.65 16.45 8.44
N ASP A 27 6.84 16.69 9.02
CA ASP A 27 8.12 16.40 8.38
C ASP A 27 8.42 14.90 8.27
N GLN A 28 7.81 14.09 9.14
CA GLN A 28 7.94 12.63 9.17
C GLN A 28 6.92 11.94 8.26
N LEU A 29 6.07 12.68 7.55
CA LEU A 29 5.02 12.11 6.70
C LEU A 29 5.36 12.32 5.23
N ILE A 30 5.00 11.33 4.41
CA ILE A 30 4.78 11.48 2.98
C ILE A 30 3.28 11.44 2.77
N THR A 31 2.70 12.57 2.36
CA THR A 31 1.25 12.72 2.19
C THR A 31 0.85 12.83 0.72
N PRO A 32 -0.43 12.60 0.38
CA PRO A 32 -0.98 12.89 -0.94
C PRO A 32 -0.64 14.28 -1.46
N ASP A 33 -0.71 15.31 -0.62
CA ASP A 33 -0.40 16.69 -1.03
C ASP A 33 1.07 16.86 -1.44
N GLN A 34 2.01 16.21 -0.74
CA GLN A 34 3.43 16.27 -1.06
C GLN A 34 3.74 15.56 -2.39
N VAL A 35 3.12 14.40 -2.63
CA VAL A 35 3.26 13.66 -3.90
C VAL A 35 2.57 14.40 -5.05
N ARG A 36 1.40 15.00 -4.80
CA ARG A 36 0.68 15.79 -5.81
C ARG A 36 1.46 17.03 -6.23
N GLY A 37 2.14 17.70 -5.29
CA GLY A 37 2.92 18.89 -5.57
C GLY A 37 2.10 19.96 -6.32
N GLN A 38 2.54 20.30 -7.53
CA GLN A 38 1.89 21.31 -8.38
C GLN A 38 0.89 20.74 -9.40
N TYR A 39 0.74 19.42 -9.49
CA TYR A 39 -0.18 18.79 -10.43
C TYR A 39 -1.64 19.01 -10.03
N ALA A 40 -2.52 19.03 -11.03
CA ALA A 40 -3.96 19.24 -10.82
C ALA A 40 -4.60 18.13 -9.96
N THR A 41 -4.14 16.89 -10.15
CA THR A 41 -4.57 15.71 -9.40
C THR A 41 -3.36 14.90 -8.93
N LEU A 42 -3.52 14.17 -7.83
CA LEU A 42 -2.55 13.23 -7.28
C LEU A 42 -2.17 12.19 -8.32
N GLU A 43 -3.16 11.60 -9.00
CA GLU A 43 -2.89 10.64 -10.07
C GLU A 43 -2.03 11.24 -11.18
N SER A 44 -2.29 12.48 -11.60
CA SER A 44 -1.46 13.13 -12.61
C SER A 44 0.00 13.19 -12.14
N ALA A 45 0.26 13.53 -10.88
CA ALA A 45 1.61 13.53 -10.32
C ALA A 45 2.25 12.12 -10.31
N VAL A 46 1.48 11.10 -9.94
CA VAL A 46 1.91 9.70 -9.91
C VAL A 46 2.30 9.21 -11.30
N LEU A 47 1.49 9.51 -12.32
CA LEU A 47 1.78 9.18 -13.72
C LEU A 47 3.03 9.90 -14.26
N HIS A 48 3.38 11.04 -13.67
CA HIS A 48 4.64 11.76 -13.94
C HIS A 48 5.77 11.37 -12.98
N ARG A 49 5.60 10.29 -12.20
CA ARG A 49 6.61 9.75 -11.27
C ARG A 49 7.06 10.74 -10.20
N ASN A 50 6.18 11.63 -9.75
CA ASN A 50 6.49 12.67 -8.76
C ASN A 50 6.58 12.14 -7.30
N TRP A 51 6.97 10.88 -7.12
CA TRP A 51 7.27 10.33 -5.81
C TRP A 51 8.60 10.87 -5.29
N PRO A 52 8.76 11.08 -3.97
CA PRO A 52 10.06 11.41 -3.41
C PRO A 52 11.08 10.31 -3.69
N THR A 53 12.34 10.71 -3.88
CA THR A 53 13.45 9.75 -3.96
C THR A 53 13.58 8.97 -2.65
N LEU A 54 14.14 7.76 -2.68
CA LEU A 54 14.35 6.95 -1.48
C LEU A 54 15.14 7.70 -0.40
N ARG A 55 16.14 8.50 -0.79
CA ARG A 55 16.91 9.36 0.14
C ARG A 55 16.03 10.42 0.80
N ALA A 56 15.13 11.05 0.04
CA ALA A 56 14.21 12.06 0.59
C ALA A 56 13.09 11.43 1.45
N ALA A 57 12.76 10.16 1.19
CA ALA A 57 11.77 9.40 1.95
C ALA A 57 12.33 8.75 3.22
N GLN A 58 13.65 8.75 3.42
CA GLN A 58 14.28 8.07 4.54
C GLN A 58 13.78 8.61 5.89
N GLY A 59 13.33 7.70 6.76
CA GLY A 59 12.79 8.02 8.08
C GLY A 59 11.33 8.49 8.08
N LYS A 60 10.69 8.63 6.92
CA LYS A 60 9.30 9.07 6.81
C LYS A 60 8.32 7.92 6.73
N PHE A 61 7.06 8.21 7.03
CA PHE A 61 5.94 7.29 7.03
C PHE A 61 4.95 7.62 5.92
N VAL A 62 4.42 6.56 5.31
CA VAL A 62 3.26 6.59 4.40
C VAL A 62 2.14 5.85 5.10
N PHE A 63 0.94 6.43 5.11
CA PHE A 63 -0.26 5.75 5.60
C PHE A 63 -1.21 5.44 4.45
N VAL A 64 -1.81 4.26 4.47
CA VAL A 64 -2.74 3.79 3.43
C VAL A 64 -4.02 3.33 4.10
N LEU A 65 -5.16 3.83 3.62
CA LEU A 65 -6.48 3.33 3.97
C LEU A 65 -6.79 2.12 3.08
N ASP A 66 -6.51 0.92 3.57
CA ASP A 66 -6.86 -0.38 2.94
C ASP A 66 -8.35 -0.71 3.15
N GLU A 67 -9.21 0.14 2.59
CA GLU A 67 -10.67 -0.01 2.60
C GLU A 67 -11.26 0.43 1.28
N VAL A 68 -12.41 -0.14 0.95
CA VAL A 68 -13.19 0.18 -0.26
C VAL A 68 -14.63 0.59 0.10
N GLY A 69 -15.40 0.99 -0.91
CA GLY A 69 -16.82 1.28 -0.72
C GLY A 69 -17.07 2.45 0.24
N ALA A 70 -17.98 2.26 1.20
CA ALA A 70 -18.49 3.32 2.05
C ALA A 70 -17.40 4.04 2.86
N LYS A 71 -16.49 3.30 3.52
CA LYS A 71 -15.43 3.92 4.34
C LYS A 71 -14.49 4.77 3.51
N ARG A 72 -14.06 4.25 2.34
CA ARG A 72 -13.24 5.02 1.39
C ARG A 72 -13.99 6.26 0.90
N ALA A 73 -15.24 6.12 0.50
CA ALA A 73 -16.06 7.24 0.04
C ALA A 73 -16.21 8.33 1.12
N THR A 74 -16.42 7.93 2.38
CA THR A 74 -16.45 8.84 3.53
C THR A 74 -15.12 9.56 3.73
N TYR A 75 -13.98 8.86 3.61
CA TYR A 75 -12.66 9.48 3.71
C TYR A 75 -12.41 10.52 2.60
N LEU A 76 -12.89 10.25 1.38
CA LEU A 76 -12.72 11.15 0.23
C LEU A 76 -13.64 12.38 0.25
N GLN A 77 -14.74 12.34 1.02
CA GLN A 77 -15.76 13.38 1.01
C GLN A 77 -15.19 14.75 1.39
N GLY A 78 -15.30 15.72 0.49
CA GLY A 78 -14.78 17.09 0.71
C GLY A 78 -13.29 17.26 0.43
N HIS A 79 -12.58 16.19 0.05
CA HIS A 79 -11.14 16.18 -0.19
C HIS A 79 -10.83 15.68 -1.61
N PRO A 80 -11.27 16.39 -2.68
CA PRO A 80 -11.04 15.95 -4.04
C PRO A 80 -9.54 15.82 -4.29
N SER A 81 -9.13 14.70 -4.89
CA SER A 81 -7.74 14.33 -5.09
C SER A 81 -6.92 14.26 -3.79
N LEU A 82 -7.57 13.82 -2.70
CA LEU A 82 -7.01 13.69 -1.35
C LEU A 82 -6.41 14.99 -0.79
N LYS A 83 -6.89 16.16 -1.24
CA LYS A 83 -6.42 17.47 -0.75
C LYS A 83 -6.56 17.58 0.76
N GLY A 84 -5.47 17.81 1.48
CA GLY A 84 -5.45 17.96 2.93
C GLY A 84 -5.47 16.65 3.72
N ARG A 85 -5.63 15.49 3.07
CA ARG A 85 -5.62 14.17 3.72
C ARG A 85 -4.20 13.71 4.05
N VAL A 86 -4.07 12.86 5.06
CA VAL A 86 -2.78 12.23 5.44
C VAL A 86 -2.61 10.88 4.76
N LEU A 87 -3.65 10.06 4.74
CA LEU A 87 -3.63 8.73 4.17
C LEU A 87 -3.79 8.80 2.65
N PHE A 88 -3.10 7.91 1.96
CA PHE A 88 -3.48 7.50 0.61
C PHE A 88 -4.70 6.58 0.72
N ALA A 89 -5.68 6.76 -0.16
CA ALA A 89 -6.80 5.83 -0.27
C ALA A 89 -6.48 4.75 -1.31
N ASP A 90 -6.97 3.52 -1.10
CA ASP A 90 -6.99 2.48 -2.15
C ASP A 90 -8.02 2.84 -3.24
N ALA A 91 -7.78 3.95 -3.95
CA ALA A 91 -8.61 4.47 -5.02
C ALA A 91 -8.26 3.81 -6.35
N GLU A 92 -9.27 3.57 -7.19
CA GLU A 92 -9.09 2.91 -8.48
C GLU A 92 -8.15 3.69 -9.39
N PRO A 93 -7.19 3.04 -10.06
CA PRO A 93 -6.41 3.66 -11.12
C PRO A 93 -7.33 4.29 -12.19
N GLY A 94 -6.99 5.51 -12.60
CA GLY A 94 -7.77 6.39 -13.47
C GLY A 94 -8.58 7.46 -12.74
N THR A 95 -8.58 7.45 -11.39
CA THR A 95 -9.29 8.45 -10.57
C THR A 95 -8.34 9.53 -10.03
N PRO A 96 -8.81 10.76 -9.78
CA PRO A 96 -7.97 11.84 -9.26
C PRO A 96 -7.23 11.52 -7.95
N GLU A 97 -7.71 10.56 -7.17
CA GLU A 97 -7.18 10.11 -5.88
C GLU A 97 -6.19 8.95 -5.98
N ALA A 98 -5.98 8.37 -7.17
CA ALA A 98 -5.18 7.15 -7.34
C ALA A 98 -3.67 7.39 -7.17
N ALA A 99 -3.01 6.56 -6.37
CA ALA A 99 -1.56 6.61 -6.15
C ALA A 99 -0.97 5.28 -5.67
N ILE A 100 -1.48 4.77 -4.56
CA ILE A 100 -1.14 3.46 -3.99
C ILE A 100 -2.36 2.56 -4.16
N HIS A 101 -2.18 1.39 -4.76
CA HIS A 101 -3.28 0.46 -5.00
C HIS A 101 -2.98 -0.93 -4.43
N ILE A 102 -4.01 -1.57 -3.86
CA ILE A 102 -3.90 -2.85 -3.17
C ILE A 102 -4.47 -3.95 -4.06
N MET A 103 -3.60 -4.82 -4.55
CA MET A 103 -3.95 -5.91 -5.46
C MET A 103 -3.55 -7.25 -4.84
N ASN A 104 -4.49 -7.90 -4.14
CA ASN A 104 -4.17 -9.02 -3.26
C ASN A 104 -3.75 -10.31 -3.97
N ASN A 105 -4.06 -10.49 -5.26
CA ASN A 105 -3.79 -11.75 -5.98
C ASN A 105 -2.66 -11.58 -7.00
N ALA A 106 -1.42 -11.69 -6.54
CA ALA A 106 -0.24 -11.53 -7.39
C ALA A 106 -0.22 -12.46 -8.61
N LYS A 107 -0.71 -13.71 -8.49
CA LYS A 107 -0.73 -14.67 -9.60
C LYS A 107 -1.75 -14.28 -10.67
N LYS A 108 -2.98 -13.98 -10.26
CA LYS A 108 -4.05 -13.62 -11.17
C LYS A 108 -3.79 -12.26 -11.82
N ASP A 109 -3.25 -11.32 -11.06
CA ASP A 109 -3.16 -9.92 -11.45
C ASP A 109 -1.77 -9.52 -11.92
N LEU A 110 -0.85 -10.47 -12.12
CA LEU A 110 0.57 -10.23 -12.47
C LEU A 110 0.74 -9.17 -13.57
N GLY A 111 0.04 -9.34 -14.69
CA GLY A 111 0.13 -8.42 -15.83
C GLY A 111 -0.42 -7.03 -15.53
N ALA A 112 -1.51 -6.95 -14.75
CA ALA A 112 -2.13 -5.67 -14.37
C ALA A 112 -1.26 -4.91 -13.37
N ILE A 113 -0.73 -5.60 -12.35
CA ILE A 113 0.23 -5.04 -11.39
C ILE A 113 1.44 -4.47 -12.14
N LYS A 114 2.04 -5.26 -13.03
CA LYS A 114 3.19 -4.84 -13.84
C LYS A 114 2.91 -3.58 -14.66
N ALA A 115 1.75 -3.51 -15.31
CA ALA A 115 1.35 -2.35 -16.08
C ALA A 115 1.15 -1.09 -15.21
N LEU A 116 0.60 -1.22 -14.01
CA LEU A 116 0.43 -0.09 -13.08
C LEU A 116 1.76 0.38 -12.48
N VAL A 117 2.64 -0.55 -12.09
CA VAL A 117 3.99 -0.22 -11.61
C VAL A 117 4.74 0.59 -12.68
N GLN A 118 4.68 0.19 -13.95
CA GLN A 118 5.31 0.90 -15.06
C GLN A 118 4.74 2.31 -15.29
N LYS A 119 3.48 2.54 -14.93
CA LYS A 119 2.85 3.88 -14.99
C LYS A 119 3.24 4.78 -13.81
N GLY A 120 3.85 4.24 -12.75
CA GLY A 120 4.29 5.01 -11.58
C GLY A 120 3.46 4.82 -10.32
N TYR A 121 2.43 3.98 -10.33
CA TYR A 121 1.71 3.62 -9.10
C TYR A 121 2.59 2.77 -8.19
N ILE A 122 2.38 2.91 -6.88
CA ILE A 122 2.90 1.95 -5.90
C ILE A 122 1.85 0.88 -5.69
N ILE A 123 2.24 -0.39 -5.83
CA ILE A 123 1.36 -1.52 -5.63
C ILE A 123 1.76 -2.29 -4.38
N ARG A 124 0.76 -2.56 -3.53
CA ARG A 124 0.86 -3.58 -2.50
C ARG A 124 0.18 -4.86 -2.98
N THR A 125 0.88 -5.99 -2.85
CA THR A 125 0.34 -7.33 -3.08
C THR A 125 0.70 -8.29 -1.95
N ARG A 126 0.29 -9.55 -2.07
CA ARG A 126 0.51 -10.59 -1.06
C ARG A 126 1.40 -11.70 -1.60
N ALA A 127 2.26 -12.22 -0.73
CA ALA A 127 3.01 -13.46 -0.96
C ALA A 127 2.17 -14.71 -0.64
N ASP A 128 1.13 -14.57 0.17
CA ASP A 128 0.32 -15.65 0.73
C ASP A 128 -1.08 -15.17 1.17
N SER A 129 -2.03 -16.09 1.30
CA SER A 129 -3.37 -15.81 1.85
C SER A 129 -3.95 -17.01 2.60
N ASP A 130 -4.72 -16.74 3.66
CA ASP A 130 -5.55 -17.72 4.37
C ASP A 130 -4.78 -18.97 4.83
N THR A 131 -3.49 -18.82 5.13
CA THR A 131 -2.55 -19.89 5.50
C THR A 131 -2.29 -20.97 4.44
N GLN A 132 -2.84 -20.82 3.24
CA GLN A 132 -2.86 -21.87 2.22
C GLN A 132 -1.47 -22.19 1.67
N GLU A 133 -0.73 -21.16 1.27
CA GLU A 133 0.66 -21.28 0.79
C GLU A 133 1.56 -21.87 1.86
N ALA A 134 1.45 -21.40 3.10
CA ALA A 134 2.25 -21.89 4.21
C ALA A 134 2.03 -23.39 4.48
N ARG A 135 0.78 -23.86 4.45
CA ARG A 135 0.46 -25.29 4.65
C ARG A 135 0.96 -26.19 3.52
N ARG A 136 1.02 -25.67 2.28
CA ARG A 136 1.47 -26.40 1.09
C ARG A 136 2.95 -26.19 0.77
N ASN A 137 3.61 -25.31 1.51
CA ASN A 137 4.95 -24.78 1.20
C ASN A 137 5.06 -24.26 -0.25
N ASP A 138 4.01 -23.57 -0.72
CA ASP A 138 3.88 -23.09 -2.09
C ASP A 138 4.30 -21.62 -2.20
N LYS A 139 5.45 -21.35 -2.83
CA LYS A 139 5.97 -19.99 -3.02
C LYS A 139 5.54 -19.31 -4.33
N SER A 140 4.67 -19.94 -5.12
CA SER A 140 4.25 -19.41 -6.43
C SER A 140 3.63 -18.02 -6.36
N SER A 141 2.88 -17.72 -5.30
CA SER A 141 2.29 -16.39 -5.05
C SER A 141 3.38 -15.32 -4.80
N PHE A 142 4.40 -15.64 -4.00
CA PHE A 142 5.55 -14.77 -3.78
C PHE A 142 6.38 -14.56 -5.04
N GLU A 143 6.62 -15.61 -5.82
CA GLU A 143 7.33 -15.52 -7.10
C GLU A 143 6.60 -14.61 -8.09
N ALA A 144 5.28 -14.76 -8.21
CA ALA A 144 4.46 -13.87 -9.04
C ALA A 144 4.51 -12.42 -8.55
N ALA A 145 4.44 -12.19 -7.23
CA ALA A 145 4.56 -10.87 -6.64
C ALA A 145 5.90 -10.20 -7.02
N MET A 146 7.00 -10.94 -6.86
CA MET A 146 8.32 -10.46 -7.27
C MET A 146 8.44 -10.17 -8.77
N GLN A 147 7.85 -11.02 -9.63
CA GLN A 147 7.87 -10.87 -11.09
C GLN A 147 7.01 -9.70 -11.59
N SER A 148 5.94 -9.38 -10.85
CA SER A 148 5.03 -8.28 -11.17
C SER A 148 5.65 -6.89 -10.95
N GLY A 149 6.72 -6.79 -10.14
CA GLY A 149 7.33 -5.51 -9.77
C GLY A 149 6.58 -4.73 -8.68
N ALA A 150 5.63 -5.36 -7.97
CA ALA A 150 4.99 -4.73 -6.82
C ALA A 150 6.04 -4.28 -5.79
N GLN A 151 5.99 -3.02 -5.38
CA GLN A 151 6.97 -2.43 -4.49
C GLN A 151 6.76 -2.85 -3.03
N ILE A 152 5.54 -3.27 -2.67
CA ILE A 152 5.20 -3.74 -1.33
C ILE A 152 4.63 -5.15 -1.44
N ILE A 153 5.34 -6.13 -0.86
CA ILE A 153 4.88 -7.51 -0.77
C ILE A 153 4.68 -7.84 0.70
N SER A 154 3.46 -8.18 1.06
CA SER A 154 3.08 -8.53 2.44
C SER A 154 3.00 -10.04 2.64
N THR A 155 3.31 -10.47 3.85
CA THR A 155 3.33 -11.87 4.27
C THR A 155 3.17 -11.94 5.79
N ASP A 156 2.46 -12.95 6.28
CA ASP A 156 2.46 -13.30 7.71
C ASP A 156 3.65 -14.20 8.08
N TYR A 157 4.39 -14.70 7.08
CA TYR A 157 5.40 -15.74 7.21
C TYR A 157 6.82 -15.22 6.96
N TYR A 158 7.18 -14.09 7.59
CA TYR A 158 8.58 -13.63 7.65
C TYR A 158 9.49 -14.59 8.44
N ARG A 159 8.87 -15.50 9.20
CA ARG A 159 9.45 -16.69 9.84
C ARG A 159 8.51 -17.89 9.63
N PRO A 160 9.03 -19.13 9.66
CA PRO A 160 8.17 -20.32 9.63
C PRO A 160 7.16 -20.34 10.77
N SER A 161 5.94 -20.78 10.47
CA SER A 161 4.90 -20.96 11.47
C SER A 161 5.15 -22.22 12.31
N THR A 162 4.88 -22.15 13.60
CA THR A 162 4.90 -23.32 14.50
C THR A 162 3.59 -24.13 14.46
N HIS A 163 2.58 -23.67 13.72
CA HIS A 163 1.26 -24.30 13.67
C HIS A 163 1.15 -25.43 12.64
N PHE A 164 2.06 -25.50 11.67
CA PHE A 164 2.04 -26.50 10.59
C PHE A 164 3.43 -27.12 10.40
N LYS A 165 3.50 -28.35 9.89
CA LYS A 165 4.76 -28.98 9.48
C LYS A 165 5.23 -28.43 8.13
N SER A 166 5.66 -27.18 8.13
CA SER A 166 6.13 -26.48 6.94
C SER A 166 7.22 -25.48 7.32
N ASP A 167 8.29 -25.44 6.53
CA ASP A 167 9.38 -24.47 6.65
C ASP A 167 9.11 -23.20 5.83
N TYR A 168 7.88 -23.03 5.33
CA TYR A 168 7.48 -21.88 4.54
C TYR A 168 7.83 -20.57 5.23
N ALA A 169 8.70 -19.81 4.58
CA ALA A 169 9.06 -18.46 4.96
C ALA A 169 9.34 -17.63 3.71
N ILE A 170 9.00 -16.35 3.81
CA ILE A 170 9.16 -15.36 2.76
C ILE A 170 10.33 -14.43 3.10
N SER A 171 11.30 -14.43 2.19
CA SER A 171 12.44 -13.52 2.15
C SER A 171 12.95 -13.45 0.72
N PHE A 172 13.58 -12.34 0.36
CA PHE A 172 14.32 -12.21 -0.89
C PHE A 172 15.61 -13.04 -0.86
N PRO A 173 16.28 -13.22 -2.02
CA PRO A 173 17.58 -13.88 -2.09
C PRO A 173 18.57 -13.29 -1.07
N GLY A 174 19.30 -14.16 -0.37
CA GLY A 174 20.20 -13.75 0.73
C GLY A 174 19.49 -13.55 2.08
N GLY A 175 18.20 -13.84 2.18
CA GLY A 175 17.44 -13.75 3.44
C GLY A 175 17.06 -12.31 3.83
N THR A 176 17.05 -11.38 2.87
CA THR A 176 16.71 -9.98 3.10
C THR A 176 15.20 -9.73 2.93
N TYR A 177 14.72 -8.62 3.49
CA TYR A 177 13.32 -8.15 3.32
C TYR A 177 13.21 -6.96 2.35
N PHE A 178 14.33 -6.58 1.76
CA PHE A 178 14.41 -5.59 0.70
C PHE A 178 15.20 -6.19 -0.46
N ARG A 179 14.75 -5.88 -1.66
CA ARG A 179 15.47 -6.13 -2.90
C ARG A 179 15.62 -4.77 -3.57
N PRO A 180 16.83 -4.33 -3.94
CA PRO A 180 16.96 -3.23 -4.88
C PRO A 180 16.13 -3.61 -6.10
N ASP A 181 15.18 -2.77 -6.48
CA ASP A 181 14.30 -3.09 -7.58
C ASP A 181 14.96 -2.59 -8.87
N PRO A 182 15.62 -3.43 -9.69
CA PRO A 182 15.74 -3.09 -11.09
C PRO A 182 14.33 -3.27 -11.64
N VAL A 183 13.52 -2.22 -11.63
CA VAL A 183 12.27 -2.26 -12.40
C VAL A 183 12.66 -2.58 -13.85
N LEU A 184 11.90 -3.51 -14.44
CA LEU A 184 11.86 -3.86 -15.87
C LEU A 184 12.33 -2.77 -16.84
#